data_AF-A0A9W8R5R6-F1
#
_entry.id   AF-A0A9W8R5R6-F1
#
_cell.length_a   1.000
_cell.length_b   1.000
_cell.length_c   1.000
_cell.angle_alpha   90.00
_cell.angle_beta   90.00
_cell.angle_gamma   90.00
#
_symmetry.space_group_name_H-M   'P 1'
#
loop_
_entity.id
_entity.type
_entity.pdbx_description
1 polymer ?
#
loop_
_entity_poly.entity_id
_entity_poly.type
_entity_poly.pdbx_seq_one_letter_code
_entity_poly.pdbx_strand_id
1 'polypeptide(L)'
;MAGFLQAAIHALEPLHVDLYWRLEKEFEGHGPVSRAPAEPELPEEITARRERVVRSINEKTKGLLRLVNIRVEFLHRTVKDFILTKDIGEYLRSKLPLDYNAFISIAAAYLGFLRNTRLDESLVTGIMRQGQGLNTGQFIAHLNQALVYASEALKHSDQPGSPVPAEALLDEYEATVVEMVSLGHITVQGVNSQGCKVIQLFREELLRHNVTSYLAKKTREEPGYFPVFDESPLFAALMPMSRSNVESPAPVPGLLLRCGEDPNVLPRQRGPTSDAASPWVLFARSTMSVFNMLSGPCMFPVRRWNDALRDGTFGCLMSYGADPNMPLLNRRGARTVFSHFLDISLSKLLGEECFKDYLWTLDARMLRWRMGTSQGGQETQCWHYFVPS
;
A
#
# COMPACT_ATOMS: atom_id res chain seq x y z
N MET A 1 14.01 3.10 -26.47
CA MET A 1 13.26 1.83 -26.66
C MET A 1 13.38 0.93 -25.43
N ALA A 2 14.58 0.42 -25.13
CA ALA A 2 14.74 -0.61 -24.08
C ALA A 2 14.17 -0.19 -22.72
N GLY A 3 14.38 1.06 -22.30
CA GLY A 3 13.83 1.58 -21.05
C GLY A 3 12.30 1.54 -20.99
N PHE A 4 11.60 1.91 -22.07
CA PHE A 4 10.13 1.87 -22.12
C PHE A 4 9.61 0.43 -22.04
N LEU A 5 10.23 -0.49 -22.76
CA LEU A 5 9.84 -1.90 -22.70
C LEU A 5 10.13 -2.50 -21.32
N GLN A 6 11.28 -2.19 -20.73
CA GLN A 6 11.62 -2.64 -19.37
C GLN A 6 10.65 -2.08 -18.33
N ALA A 7 10.27 -0.80 -18.42
CA ALA A 7 9.24 -0.22 -17.57
C ALA A 7 7.89 -0.92 -17.77
N ALA A 8 7.46 -1.14 -19.02
CA ALA A 8 6.20 -1.83 -19.32
C ALA A 8 6.15 -3.28 -18.80
N ILE A 9 7.27 -4.01 -18.86
CA ILE A 9 7.38 -5.38 -18.35
C ILE A 9 7.21 -5.42 -16.82
N HIS A 10 7.92 -4.53 -16.13
CA HIS A 10 7.97 -4.48 -14.66
C HIS A 10 6.78 -3.74 -14.05
N ALA A 11 6.01 -3.02 -14.86
CA ALA A 11 4.78 -2.39 -14.41
C ALA A 11 3.79 -3.46 -13.92
N LEU A 12 3.34 -3.29 -12.67
CA LEU A 12 2.35 -4.16 -12.03
C LEU A 12 0.95 -3.97 -12.61
N GLU A 13 0.70 -2.78 -13.18
CA GLU A 13 -0.48 -2.42 -13.95
C GLU A 13 -0.08 -1.50 -15.11
N PRO A 14 -0.89 -1.41 -16.17
CA PRO A 14 -0.64 -0.48 -17.27
C PRO A 14 -0.41 0.95 -16.77
N LEU A 15 0.76 1.51 -17.06
CA LEU A 15 1.15 2.84 -16.57
C LEU A 15 0.42 3.94 -17.32
N HIS A 16 0.11 5.03 -16.62
CA HIS A 16 -0.44 6.24 -17.23
C HIS A 16 0.54 6.85 -18.24
N VAL A 17 0.03 7.40 -19.36
CA VAL A 17 0.85 7.99 -20.42
C VAL A 17 1.80 9.09 -19.92
N ASP A 18 1.37 9.87 -18.93
CA ASP A 18 2.19 10.95 -18.35
C ASP A 18 3.44 10.41 -17.60
N LEU A 19 3.44 9.14 -17.18
CA LEU A 19 4.63 8.51 -16.59
C LEU A 19 5.69 8.21 -17.65
N TYR A 20 5.28 7.84 -18.87
CA TYR A 20 6.22 7.62 -19.97
C TYR A 20 6.89 8.92 -20.43
N TRP A 21 6.20 10.05 -20.34
CA TRP A 21 6.83 11.36 -20.54
C TRP A 21 7.98 11.58 -19.55
N ARG A 22 7.78 11.24 -18.28
CA ARG A 22 8.83 11.36 -17.25
C ARG A 22 9.99 10.40 -17.48
N LEU A 23 9.69 9.14 -17.81
CA LEU A 23 10.69 8.14 -18.17
C LEU A 23 11.51 8.59 -19.38
N GLU A 24 10.87 9.18 -20.39
CA GLU A 24 11.56 9.72 -21.57
C GLU A 24 12.62 10.75 -21.18
N LYS A 25 12.27 11.69 -20.30
CA LYS A 25 13.18 12.74 -19.83
C LYS A 25 14.35 12.20 -19.01
N GLU A 26 14.10 11.19 -18.18
CA GLU A 26 15.15 10.47 -17.45
C GLU A 26 16.17 9.85 -18.43
N PHE A 27 15.69 9.17 -19.49
CA PHE A 27 16.57 8.53 -20.48
C PHE A 27 17.31 9.50 -21.41
N GLU A 28 16.80 10.72 -21.60
CA GLU A 28 17.47 11.77 -22.38
C GLU A 28 18.66 12.40 -21.62
N GLY A 29 19.00 11.91 -20.43
CA GLY A 29 20.16 12.40 -19.67
C GLY A 29 19.94 13.74 -18.99
N HIS A 30 18.68 14.17 -18.82
CA HIS A 30 18.35 15.42 -18.12
C HIS A 30 18.50 15.31 -16.59
N GLY A 31 19.12 14.23 -16.10
CA GLY A 31 19.26 13.91 -14.68
C GLY A 31 17.90 13.65 -14.01
N PRO A 32 17.89 13.38 -12.69
CA PRO A 32 16.66 13.46 -11.92
C PRO A 32 16.05 14.85 -12.13
N VAL A 33 14.85 14.86 -12.71
CA VAL A 33 14.15 16.06 -13.19
C VAL A 33 14.24 17.18 -12.15
N SER A 34 14.62 18.38 -12.62
CA SER A 34 14.72 19.61 -11.83
C SER A 34 13.69 19.67 -10.70
N ARG A 35 14.16 19.97 -9.48
CA ARG A 35 13.34 20.13 -8.28
C ARG A 35 12.33 21.28 -8.38
N ALA A 36 12.48 22.16 -9.36
CA ALA A 36 11.59 23.29 -9.54
C ALA A 36 10.18 22.81 -9.93
N PRO A 37 9.12 23.33 -9.28
CA PRO A 37 7.76 23.14 -9.74
C PRO A 37 7.63 23.61 -11.19
N ALA A 38 7.04 22.79 -12.05
CA ALA A 38 6.70 23.23 -13.40
C ALA A 38 5.60 24.30 -13.33
N GLU A 39 5.69 25.31 -14.21
CA GLU A 39 4.61 26.27 -14.39
C GLU A 39 3.30 25.55 -14.81
N PRO A 40 2.13 26.08 -14.44
CA PRO A 40 0.85 25.53 -14.87
C PRO A 40 0.76 25.44 -16.38
N GLU A 41 0.64 24.20 -16.86
CA GLU A 41 0.44 23.91 -18.27
C GLU A 41 -1.04 24.06 -18.60
N LEU A 42 -1.34 24.64 -19.75
CA LEU A 42 -2.71 24.73 -20.25
C LEU A 42 -3.23 23.34 -20.65
N PRO A 43 -4.54 23.05 -20.55
CA PRO A 43 -5.10 21.75 -20.94
C PRO A 43 -4.75 21.31 -22.38
N GLU A 44 -4.62 22.28 -23.30
CA GLU A 44 -4.18 22.05 -24.67
C GLU A 44 -2.73 21.56 -24.75
N GLU A 45 -1.86 22.10 -23.90
CA GLU A 45 -0.46 21.71 -23.80
C GLU A 45 -0.33 20.29 -23.22
N ILE A 46 -1.15 19.95 -22.23
CA ILE A 46 -1.22 18.58 -21.67
C ILE A 46 -1.61 17.60 -22.77
N THR A 47 -2.63 17.92 -23.57
CA THR A 47 -3.10 17.07 -24.67
C THR A 47 -2.03 16.91 -25.75
N ALA A 48 -1.44 18.02 -26.19
CA ALA A 48 -0.36 18.02 -27.19
C ALA A 48 0.89 17.25 -26.70
N ARG A 49 1.21 17.36 -25.41
CA ARG A 49 2.28 16.59 -24.76
C ARG A 49 1.97 15.10 -24.80
N ARG A 50 0.76 14.69 -24.41
CA ARG A 50 0.33 13.29 -24.44
C ARG A 50 0.40 12.71 -25.85
N GLU A 51 -0.06 13.44 -26.87
CA GLU A 51 0.04 13.02 -28.27
C GLU A 51 1.50 12.86 -28.72
N ARG A 52 2.40 13.76 -28.32
CA ARG A 52 3.84 13.66 -28.59
C ARG A 52 4.44 12.41 -27.95
N VAL A 53 4.09 12.14 -26.69
CA VAL A 53 4.55 10.95 -25.95
C VAL A 53 4.04 9.67 -26.61
N VAL A 54 2.77 9.63 -27.04
CA VAL A 54 2.21 8.48 -27.75
C VAL A 54 2.93 8.21 -29.06
N ARG A 55 3.22 9.26 -29.85
CA ARG A 55 4.04 9.14 -31.07
C ARG A 55 5.43 8.61 -30.75
N SER A 56 6.09 9.17 -29.74
CA SER A 56 7.42 8.73 -29.30
C SER A 56 7.42 7.26 -28.84
N ILE A 57 6.43 6.84 -28.04
CA ILE A 57 6.26 5.45 -27.64
C ILE A 57 6.15 4.58 -28.89
N ASN A 58 5.25 4.91 -29.82
CA ASN A 58 5.05 4.11 -31.03
C ASN A 58 6.32 4.05 -31.91
N GLU A 59 7.02 5.17 -32.10
CA GLU A 59 8.26 5.25 -32.86
C GLU A 59 9.39 4.42 -32.22
N LYS A 60 9.52 4.50 -30.90
CA LYS A 60 10.56 3.81 -30.12
C LYS A 60 10.25 2.32 -29.94
N THR A 61 8.99 1.93 -29.77
CA THR A 61 8.61 0.53 -29.55
C THR A 61 8.06 -0.16 -30.79
N LYS A 62 8.03 0.52 -31.95
CA LYS A 62 7.55 -0.03 -33.23
C LYS A 62 6.16 -0.69 -33.12
N GLY A 63 5.24 -0.04 -32.41
CA GLY A 63 3.88 -0.53 -32.22
C GLY A 63 3.70 -1.69 -31.23
N LEU A 64 4.74 -2.11 -30.51
CA LEU A 64 4.63 -3.18 -29.49
C LEU A 64 3.80 -2.75 -28.27
N LEU A 65 3.73 -1.44 -28.01
CA LEU A 65 2.88 -0.83 -27.00
C LEU A 65 1.78 0.00 -27.68
N ARG A 66 0.60 0.07 -27.06
CA ARG A 66 -0.54 0.88 -27.48
C ARG A 66 -1.13 1.65 -26.30
N LEU A 67 -1.83 2.75 -26.60
CA LEU A 67 -2.60 3.50 -25.61
C LEU A 67 -4.04 2.95 -25.54
N VAL A 68 -4.50 2.60 -24.34
CA VAL A 68 -5.89 2.19 -24.03
C VAL A 68 -6.33 2.99 -22.81
N ASN A 69 -7.37 3.83 -22.95
CA ASN A 69 -7.89 4.66 -21.85
C ASN A 69 -6.78 5.35 -21.05
N ILE A 70 -5.97 6.19 -21.71
CA ILE A 70 -4.82 6.94 -21.14
C ILE A 70 -3.71 6.10 -20.47
N ARG A 71 -3.79 4.77 -20.55
CA ARG A 71 -2.79 3.83 -20.05
C ARG A 71 -2.09 3.11 -21.19
N VAL A 72 -0.81 2.82 -21.01
CA VAL A 72 0.01 2.17 -22.03
C VAL A 72 0.10 0.69 -21.73
N GLU A 73 -0.33 -0.13 -22.69
CA GLU A 73 -0.41 -1.58 -22.61
C GLU A 73 0.38 -2.24 -23.74
N PHE A 74 0.77 -3.50 -23.56
CA PHE A 74 1.26 -4.30 -24.68
C PHE A 74 0.13 -4.51 -25.70
N LEU A 75 0.48 -4.40 -26.98
CA LEU A 75 -0.49 -4.61 -28.07
C LEU A 75 -1.16 -5.99 -27.98
N HIS A 76 -0.40 -7.01 -27.59
CA HIS A 76 -0.89 -8.37 -27.40
C HIS A 76 -0.14 -9.07 -26.26
N ARG A 77 -0.79 -10.03 -25.58
CA ARG A 77 -0.17 -10.84 -24.52
C ARG A 77 1.10 -11.55 -25.02
N THR A 78 1.06 -12.13 -26.22
CA THR A 78 2.24 -12.82 -26.80
C THR A 78 3.43 -11.89 -27.03
N VAL A 79 3.21 -10.59 -27.23
CA VAL A 79 4.30 -9.61 -27.30
C VAL A 79 4.97 -9.47 -25.93
N LYS A 80 4.18 -9.37 -24.86
CA LYS A 80 4.71 -9.37 -23.49
C LYS A 80 5.49 -10.65 -23.20
N ASP A 81 4.91 -11.81 -23.54
CA ASP A 81 5.53 -13.12 -23.31
C ASP A 81 6.84 -13.26 -24.11
N PHE A 82 6.89 -12.80 -25.36
CA PHE A 82 8.11 -12.79 -26.18
C PHE A 82 9.20 -11.91 -25.56
N ILE A 83 8.84 -10.71 -25.09
CA ILE A 83 9.81 -9.80 -24.47
C ILE A 83 10.33 -10.34 -23.13
N LEU A 84 9.51 -11.10 -22.41
CA LEU A 84 9.87 -11.80 -21.17
C LEU A 84 10.80 -13.00 -21.38
N THR A 85 11.02 -13.45 -22.63
CA THR A 85 12.01 -14.51 -22.90
C THR A 85 13.41 -14.08 -22.45
N LYS A 86 14.21 -15.05 -22.01
CA LYS A 86 15.55 -14.79 -21.47
C LYS A 86 16.42 -13.98 -22.43
N ASP A 87 16.48 -14.39 -23.69
CA ASP A 87 17.35 -13.77 -24.71
C ASP A 87 16.96 -12.31 -24.98
N ILE A 88 15.66 -12.03 -25.12
CA ILE A 88 15.17 -10.67 -25.33
C ILE A 88 15.32 -9.83 -24.07
N GLY A 89 15.04 -10.40 -22.90
CA GLY A 89 15.23 -9.73 -21.61
C GLY A 89 16.69 -9.34 -21.37
N GLU A 90 17.63 -10.22 -21.67
CA GLU A 90 19.09 -9.95 -21.59
C GLU A 90 19.51 -8.92 -22.64
N TYR A 91 19.02 -9.04 -23.87
CA TYR A 91 19.26 -8.04 -24.91
C TYR A 91 18.80 -6.65 -24.47
N LEU A 92 17.57 -6.50 -23.97
CA LEU A 92 17.05 -5.22 -23.52
C LEU A 92 17.82 -4.66 -22.32
N ARG A 93 18.21 -5.52 -21.35
CA ARG A 93 19.06 -5.12 -20.23
C ARG A 93 20.44 -4.64 -20.70
N SER A 94 21.03 -5.29 -21.71
CA SER A 94 22.33 -4.89 -22.27
C SER A 94 22.33 -3.51 -22.96
N LYS A 95 21.13 -2.99 -23.28
CA LYS A 95 20.94 -1.66 -23.88
C LYS A 95 20.69 -0.56 -22.84
N LEU A 96 20.72 -0.89 -21.56
CA LEU A 96 20.52 0.04 -20.45
C LEU A 96 21.77 0.06 -19.57
N PRO A 97 21.91 1.07 -18.70
CA PRO A 97 22.94 1.07 -17.67
C PRO A 97 22.95 -0.23 -16.86
N LEU A 98 24.13 -0.71 -16.46
CA LEU A 98 24.29 -1.96 -15.71
C LEU A 98 23.51 -1.98 -14.39
N ASP A 99 23.33 -0.79 -13.82
CA ASP A 99 22.70 -0.49 -12.56
C ASP A 99 21.22 -0.05 -12.71
N TYR A 100 20.66 -0.15 -13.93
CA TYR A 100 19.29 0.20 -14.21
C TYR A 100 18.30 -0.70 -13.49
N ASN A 101 17.39 -0.09 -12.73
CA ASN A 101 16.30 -0.77 -12.05
C ASN A 101 14.97 -0.14 -12.51
N ALA A 102 14.17 -0.92 -13.23
CA ALA A 102 12.89 -0.45 -13.77
C ALA A 102 11.91 0.02 -12.67
N PHE A 103 11.93 -0.59 -11.49
CA PHE A 103 11.07 -0.18 -10.38
C PHE A 103 11.47 1.19 -9.83
N ILE A 104 12.78 1.47 -9.76
CA ILE A 104 13.29 2.80 -9.37
C ILE A 104 12.87 3.84 -10.41
N SER A 105 13.07 3.60 -11.71
CA SER A 105 12.68 4.56 -12.74
C SER A 105 11.17 4.79 -12.78
N ILE A 106 10.34 3.75 -12.59
CA ILE A 106 8.88 3.92 -12.51
C ILE A 106 8.50 4.75 -11.27
N ALA A 107 9.09 4.46 -10.11
CA ALA A 107 8.86 5.27 -8.91
C ALA A 107 9.31 6.72 -9.15
N ALA A 108 10.53 6.97 -9.62
CA ALA A 108 11.01 8.32 -9.95
C ALA A 108 10.08 9.05 -10.94
N ALA A 109 9.54 8.34 -11.94
CA ALA A 109 8.53 8.88 -12.85
C ALA A 109 7.23 9.27 -12.13
N TYR A 110 6.76 8.46 -11.17
CA TYR A 110 5.64 8.83 -10.30
C TYR A 110 5.94 10.05 -9.43
N LEU A 111 7.15 10.18 -8.88
CA LEU A 111 7.52 11.36 -8.11
C LEU A 111 7.42 12.62 -8.96
N GLY A 112 7.98 12.58 -10.18
CA GLY A 112 7.82 13.65 -11.16
C GLY A 112 6.36 13.91 -11.53
N PHE A 113 5.54 12.87 -11.67
CA PHE A 113 4.11 13.01 -11.95
C PHE A 113 3.36 13.71 -10.80
N LEU A 114 3.61 13.28 -9.54
CA LEU A 114 3.00 13.88 -8.34
C LEU A 114 3.35 15.37 -8.24
N ARG A 115 4.61 15.75 -8.46
CA ARG A 115 5.05 17.16 -8.47
C ARG A 115 4.23 18.04 -9.43
N ASN A 116 3.80 17.49 -10.55
CA ASN A 116 3.04 18.21 -11.58
C ASN A 116 1.52 18.13 -11.41
N THR A 117 1.00 17.40 -10.41
CA THR A 117 -0.45 17.17 -10.27
C THR A 117 -1.23 18.44 -9.90
N ARG A 118 -0.56 19.52 -9.49
CA ARG A 118 -1.19 20.83 -9.21
C ARG A 118 -1.86 21.46 -10.45
N LEU A 119 -1.39 21.10 -11.65
CA LEU A 119 -1.64 21.90 -12.86
C LEU A 119 -2.93 21.53 -13.60
N ASP A 120 -3.62 20.48 -13.17
CA ASP A 120 -4.89 20.04 -13.76
C ASP A 120 -5.99 20.41 -12.75
N GLU A 121 -6.76 21.48 -12.98
CA GLU A 121 -7.82 22.00 -12.09
C GLU A 121 -8.95 20.99 -11.77
N SER A 122 -8.87 19.79 -12.36
CA SER A 122 -9.80 18.68 -12.17
C SER A 122 -9.49 17.91 -10.89
N LEU A 123 -10.42 17.94 -9.90
CA LEU A 123 -10.83 16.87 -8.94
C LEU A 123 -9.77 15.98 -8.21
N VAL A 124 -8.48 16.11 -8.48
CA VAL A 124 -7.37 15.22 -8.08
C VAL A 124 -6.63 15.78 -6.85
N THR A 125 -6.82 17.06 -6.54
CA THR A 125 -5.97 17.86 -5.65
C THR A 125 -6.46 17.88 -4.19
N GLY A 126 -6.55 16.70 -3.59
CA GLY A 126 -6.89 16.60 -2.18
C GLY A 126 -6.47 15.30 -1.52
N ILE A 127 -5.97 15.41 -0.30
CA ILE A 127 -5.87 14.31 0.65
C ILE A 127 -7.09 14.41 1.56
N MET A 128 -7.96 13.41 1.52
CA MET A 128 -9.15 13.32 2.36
C MET A 128 -8.88 12.38 3.54
N ARG A 129 -8.81 12.92 4.76
CA ARG A 129 -8.69 12.13 5.99
C ARG A 129 -10.05 11.61 6.40
N GLN A 130 -10.23 10.30 6.38
CA GLN A 130 -11.48 9.64 6.79
C GLN A 130 -11.45 9.20 8.26
N GLY A 131 -10.28 9.22 8.88
CA GLY A 131 -10.08 8.80 10.26
C GLY A 131 -8.61 8.55 10.55
N GLN A 132 -8.36 7.86 11.66
CA GLN A 132 -7.01 7.56 12.14
C GLN A 132 -6.30 6.62 11.16
N GLY A 133 -5.18 7.09 10.60
CA GLY A 133 -4.38 6.31 9.67
C GLY A 133 -5.14 5.89 8.41
N LEU A 134 -6.20 6.62 8.01
CA LEU A 134 -6.95 6.36 6.77
C LEU A 134 -7.05 7.63 5.93
N ASN A 135 -6.26 7.67 4.86
CA ASN A 135 -6.28 8.73 3.87
C ASN A 135 -6.83 8.19 2.55
N THR A 136 -7.62 9.01 1.87
CA THR A 136 -8.18 8.71 0.55
C THR A 136 -8.02 9.91 -0.38
N GLY A 137 -8.37 9.71 -1.66
CA GLY A 137 -8.21 10.71 -2.71
C GLY A 137 -7.28 10.23 -3.81
N GLN A 138 -7.35 10.88 -4.97
CA GLN A 138 -6.58 10.46 -6.14
C GLN A 138 -5.07 10.65 -5.94
N PHE A 139 -4.66 11.72 -5.25
CA PHE A 139 -3.26 11.91 -4.85
C PHE A 139 -2.73 10.73 -4.04
N ILE A 140 -3.48 10.30 -3.02
CA ILE A 140 -3.12 9.14 -2.18
C ILE A 140 -3.09 7.85 -3.00
N ALA A 141 -4.02 7.66 -3.94
CA ALA A 141 -4.00 6.50 -4.82
C ALA A 141 -2.72 6.43 -5.68
N HIS A 142 -2.29 7.57 -6.25
CA HIS A 142 -1.05 7.65 -7.02
C HIS A 142 0.19 7.49 -6.13
N LEU A 143 0.19 8.09 -4.93
CA LEU A 143 1.26 7.93 -3.95
C LEU A 143 1.41 6.47 -3.53
N ASN A 144 0.32 5.78 -3.22
CA ASN A 144 0.37 4.35 -2.90
C ASN A 144 0.90 3.52 -4.08
N GLN A 145 0.48 3.82 -5.31
CA GLN A 145 1.00 3.12 -6.47
C GLN A 145 2.52 3.33 -6.64
N ALA A 146 2.99 4.55 -6.39
CA ALA A 146 4.41 4.90 -6.41
C ALA A 146 5.21 4.16 -5.32
N LEU A 147 4.67 4.10 -4.10
CA LEU A 147 5.27 3.42 -2.95
C LEU A 147 5.34 1.90 -3.15
N VAL A 148 4.38 1.29 -3.86
CA VAL A 148 4.49 -0.12 -4.24
C VAL A 148 5.75 -0.33 -5.09
N TYR A 149 5.96 0.49 -6.11
CA TYR A 149 7.17 0.39 -6.95
C TYR A 149 8.46 0.66 -6.17
N ALA A 150 8.46 1.63 -5.25
CA ALA A 150 9.60 1.88 -4.38
C ALA A 150 9.88 0.68 -3.44
N SER A 151 8.83 0.01 -2.94
CA SER A 151 8.97 -1.19 -2.11
C SER A 151 9.52 -2.38 -2.89
N GLU A 152 9.11 -2.58 -4.16
CA GLU A 152 9.71 -3.60 -5.02
C GLU A 152 11.17 -3.26 -5.34
N ALA A 153 11.50 -2.00 -5.57
CA ALA A 153 12.87 -1.56 -5.77
C ALA A 153 13.78 -1.89 -4.58
N LEU A 154 13.30 -1.73 -3.34
CA LEU A 154 14.04 -2.09 -2.12
C LEU A 154 14.33 -3.59 -2.00
N LYS A 155 13.46 -4.46 -2.51
CA LYS A 155 13.73 -5.92 -2.53
C LYS A 155 14.89 -6.29 -3.45
N HIS A 156 15.22 -5.39 -4.39
CA HIS A 156 16.28 -5.58 -5.37
C HIS A 156 17.51 -4.68 -5.12
N SER A 157 17.51 -3.88 -4.04
CA SER A 157 18.57 -2.88 -3.77
C SER A 157 19.87 -3.46 -3.20
N ASP A 158 19.94 -4.77 -2.94
CA ASP A 158 21.17 -5.43 -2.49
C ASP A 158 22.22 -5.55 -3.61
N GLN A 159 21.93 -5.09 -4.82
CA GLN A 159 22.90 -5.03 -5.91
C GLN A 159 23.81 -3.80 -5.77
N PRO A 160 25.13 -3.98 -5.56
CA PRO A 160 26.06 -2.86 -5.46
C PRO A 160 26.14 -2.10 -6.78
N GLY A 161 25.93 -0.77 -6.72
CA GLY A 161 26.15 0.13 -7.86
C GLY A 161 24.94 0.92 -8.36
N SER A 162 23.74 0.79 -7.77
CA SER A 162 22.58 1.61 -8.16
C SER A 162 22.82 3.11 -7.95
N PRO A 163 22.49 3.98 -8.92
CA PRO A 163 22.89 5.39 -8.91
C PRO A 163 22.02 6.24 -7.98
N VAL A 164 20.81 5.76 -7.66
CA VAL A 164 19.93 6.33 -6.63
C VAL A 164 19.42 5.21 -5.75
N PRO A 165 19.79 5.15 -4.47
CA PRO A 165 19.21 4.18 -3.54
C PRO A 165 17.69 4.39 -3.45
N ALA A 166 16.91 3.32 -3.51
CA ALA A 166 15.45 3.39 -3.34
C ALA A 166 15.05 4.10 -2.03
N GLU A 167 15.89 4.01 -0.99
CA GLU A 167 15.75 4.75 0.27
C GLU A 167 15.80 6.27 0.09
N ALA A 168 16.74 6.77 -0.73
CA ALA A 168 16.86 8.20 -1.02
C ALA A 168 15.63 8.72 -1.81
N LEU A 169 15.06 7.86 -2.66
CA LEU A 169 13.83 8.18 -3.37
C LEU A 169 12.63 8.28 -2.40
N LEU A 170 12.55 7.41 -1.39
CA LEU A 170 11.53 7.50 -0.33
C LEU A 170 11.66 8.79 0.49
N ASP A 171 12.89 9.19 0.84
CA ASP A 171 13.16 10.49 1.47
C ASP A 171 12.69 11.65 0.59
N GLU A 172 12.93 11.55 -0.72
CA GLU A 172 12.52 12.59 -1.68
C GLU A 172 10.99 12.68 -1.82
N TYR A 173 10.27 11.54 -1.76
CA TYR A 173 8.81 11.57 -1.68
C TYR A 173 8.31 12.27 -0.41
N GLU A 174 8.88 11.95 0.75
CA GLU A 174 8.49 12.57 2.02
C GLU A 174 8.65 14.09 1.95
N ALA A 175 9.83 14.54 1.53
CA ALA A 175 10.13 15.96 1.35
C ALA A 175 9.19 16.63 0.34
N THR A 176 8.89 15.97 -0.77
CA THR A 176 8.02 16.50 -1.83
C THR A 176 6.58 16.63 -1.36
N VAL A 177 6.04 15.65 -0.62
CA VAL A 177 4.67 15.75 -0.06
C VAL A 177 4.58 16.93 0.91
N VAL A 178 5.59 17.10 1.78
CA VAL A 178 5.66 18.22 2.71
C VAL A 178 5.70 19.56 1.97
N GLU A 179 6.57 19.68 0.98
CA GLU A 179 6.69 20.88 0.14
C GLU A 179 5.37 21.19 -0.58
N MET A 180 4.77 20.20 -1.25
CA MET A 180 3.53 20.39 -2.01
C MET A 180 2.37 20.86 -1.14
N VAL A 181 2.20 20.32 0.07
CA VAL A 181 1.16 20.82 0.98
C VAL A 181 1.50 22.22 1.50
N SER A 182 2.77 22.49 1.83
CA SER A 182 3.20 23.81 2.32
C SER A 182 2.99 24.94 1.30
N LEU A 183 3.15 24.64 0.00
CA LEU A 183 2.91 25.56 -1.11
C LEU A 183 1.42 25.63 -1.52
N GLY A 184 0.55 24.87 -0.86
CA GLY A 184 -0.88 24.78 -1.19
C GLY A 184 -1.13 24.09 -2.54
N HIS A 185 -0.22 23.25 -3.01
CA HIS A 185 -0.40 22.45 -4.23
C HIS A 185 -1.39 21.30 -4.00
N ILE A 186 -1.44 20.80 -2.76
CA ILE A 186 -2.34 19.75 -2.31
C ILE A 186 -3.06 20.27 -1.08
N THR A 187 -4.39 20.15 -1.07
CA THR A 187 -5.18 20.47 0.11
C THR A 187 -5.38 19.23 0.98
N VAL A 188 -5.39 19.41 2.30
CA VAL A 188 -5.69 18.34 3.27
C VAL A 188 -7.03 18.65 3.89
N GLN A 189 -8.00 17.76 3.72
CA GLN A 189 -9.38 17.93 4.17
C GLN A 189 -9.84 16.72 4.98
N GLY A 190 -11.03 16.81 5.59
CA GLY A 190 -11.63 15.72 6.35
C GLY A 190 -11.33 15.76 7.86
N VAL A 191 -11.48 14.61 8.50
CA VAL A 191 -11.43 14.47 9.96
C VAL A 191 -10.03 14.79 10.47
N ASN A 192 -9.95 15.65 11.50
CA ASN A 192 -8.69 16.07 12.14
C ASN A 192 -7.66 16.70 11.17
N SER A 193 -8.12 17.32 10.08
CA SER A 193 -7.23 17.96 9.09
C SER A 193 -6.49 19.19 9.62
N GLN A 194 -7.12 20.00 10.49
CA GLN A 194 -6.58 21.30 10.95
C GLN A 194 -5.34 21.20 11.87
N GLY A 195 -5.03 20.03 12.42
CA GLY A 195 -3.86 19.80 13.28
C GLY A 195 -2.91 18.71 12.79
N CYS A 196 -3.20 18.11 11.63
CA CYS A 196 -2.41 17.00 11.12
C CYS A 196 -1.05 17.48 10.65
N LYS A 197 0.02 16.87 11.17
CA LYS A 197 1.37 17.12 10.67
C LYS A 197 1.49 16.54 9.26
N VAL A 198 1.85 17.35 8.28
CA VAL A 198 1.92 16.91 6.87
C VAL A 198 2.77 15.66 6.68
N ILE A 199 3.90 15.59 7.38
CA ILE A 199 4.83 14.45 7.32
C ILE A 199 4.17 13.13 7.75
N GLN A 200 3.18 13.20 8.65
CA GLN A 200 2.40 12.04 9.08
C GLN A 200 1.59 11.45 7.93
N LEU A 201 1.08 12.27 7.00
CA LEU A 201 0.28 11.80 5.87
C LEU A 201 1.09 10.83 5.00
N PHE A 202 2.33 11.21 4.65
CA PHE A 202 3.21 10.34 3.88
C PHE A 202 3.57 9.07 4.66
N ARG A 203 3.95 9.22 5.94
CA ARG A 203 4.37 8.07 6.77
C ARG A 203 3.23 7.09 7.05
N GLU A 204 1.99 7.56 7.20
CA GLU A 204 0.80 6.70 7.32
C GLU A 204 0.62 5.82 6.08
N GLU A 205 0.82 6.37 4.87
CA GLU A 205 0.77 5.59 3.64
C GLU A 205 1.95 4.63 3.54
N LEU A 206 3.16 5.10 3.87
CA LEU A 206 4.39 4.32 3.83
C LEU A 206 4.33 3.04 4.67
N LEU A 207 3.70 3.10 5.85
CA LEU A 207 3.56 1.95 6.76
C LEU A 207 2.71 0.80 6.22
N ARG A 208 1.96 1.03 5.14
CA ARG A 208 1.16 -0.01 4.48
C ARG A 208 1.94 -0.77 3.41
N HIS A 209 3.17 -0.37 3.14
CA HIS A 209 4.06 -1.01 2.16
C HIS A 209 5.14 -1.82 2.87
N ASN A 210 5.65 -2.85 2.19
CA ASN A 210 6.73 -3.66 2.74
C ASN A 210 8.09 -2.96 2.58
N VAL A 211 8.32 -1.94 3.40
CA VAL A 211 9.55 -1.12 3.44
C VAL A 211 10.32 -1.33 4.75
N THR A 212 10.29 -2.55 5.29
CA THR A 212 10.81 -2.90 6.62
C THR A 212 12.28 -2.52 6.81
N SER A 213 13.12 -2.75 5.80
CA SER A 213 14.56 -2.42 5.85
C SER A 213 14.78 -0.91 5.99
N TYR A 214 14.10 -0.12 5.16
CA TYR A 214 14.12 1.34 5.22
C TYR A 214 13.63 1.86 6.58
N LEU A 215 12.49 1.38 7.07
CA LEU A 215 11.94 1.81 8.36
C LEU A 215 12.85 1.44 9.54
N ALA A 216 13.47 0.25 9.52
CA ALA A 216 14.41 -0.17 10.55
C ALA A 216 15.67 0.72 10.57
N LYS A 217 16.16 1.11 9.38
CA LYS A 217 17.26 2.08 9.24
C LYS A 217 16.86 3.45 9.76
N LYS A 218 15.73 4.00 9.29
CA LYS A 218 15.20 5.30 9.71
C LYS A 218 14.95 5.42 11.20
N THR A 219 14.40 4.37 11.83
CA THR A 219 14.16 4.37 13.28
C THR A 219 15.47 4.39 14.08
N ARG A 220 16.56 3.84 13.53
CA ARG A 220 17.89 3.88 14.16
C ARG A 220 18.54 5.25 14.00
N GLU A 221 18.42 5.86 12.82
CA GLU A 221 18.99 7.17 12.50
C GLU A 221 18.21 8.31 13.16
N GLU A 222 16.89 8.19 13.22
CA GLU A 222 15.95 9.18 13.70
C GLU A 222 15.04 8.56 14.79
N PRO A 223 15.44 8.58 16.08
CA PRO A 223 14.61 8.04 17.17
C PRO A 223 13.21 8.70 17.27
N GLY A 224 13.07 9.91 16.71
CA GLY A 224 11.83 10.65 16.59
C GLY A 224 10.92 10.27 15.41
N TYR A 225 11.22 9.19 14.69
CA TYR A 225 10.48 8.83 13.47
C TYR A 225 8.99 8.50 13.72
N PHE A 226 8.68 7.68 14.73
CA PHE A 226 7.30 7.30 15.09
C PHE A 226 6.56 8.26 16.05
N PRO A 227 7.22 9.03 16.93
CA PRO A 227 6.51 10.02 17.75
C PRO A 227 5.76 11.12 16.97
N VAL A 228 5.88 11.18 15.65
CA VAL A 228 5.15 12.13 14.81
C VAL A 228 3.66 11.80 14.64
N PHE A 229 3.28 10.53 14.82
CA PHE A 229 1.90 10.09 14.66
C PHE A 229 1.03 10.53 15.84
N ASP A 230 -0.18 11.01 15.54
CA ASP A 230 -1.16 11.37 16.56
C ASP A 230 -1.62 10.16 17.40
N GLU A 231 -1.63 8.99 16.78
CA GLU A 231 -2.04 7.70 17.34
C GLU A 231 -0.93 6.66 17.16
N SER A 232 -1.15 5.42 17.65
CA SER A 232 -0.22 4.31 17.36
C SER A 232 -0.04 4.13 15.84
N PRO A 233 1.19 3.99 15.32
CA PRO A 233 1.44 3.71 13.91
C PRO A 233 0.79 2.40 13.42
N LEU A 234 0.41 1.49 14.33
CA LEU A 234 -0.36 0.30 13.98
C LEU A 234 -1.73 0.62 13.37
N PHE A 235 -2.35 1.74 13.74
CA PHE A 235 -3.60 2.18 13.11
C PHE A 235 -3.39 2.35 11.60
N ALA A 236 -2.33 3.04 11.19
CA ALA A 236 -2.06 3.26 9.77
C ALA A 236 -1.61 1.97 9.06
N ALA A 237 -0.70 1.22 9.68
CA ALA A 237 -0.10 0.02 9.09
C ALA A 237 -1.12 -1.08 8.78
N LEU A 238 -2.17 -1.22 9.60
CA LEU A 238 -3.16 -2.29 9.44
C LEU A 238 -4.37 -1.89 8.58
N MET A 239 -4.49 -0.63 8.18
CA MET A 239 -5.58 -0.17 7.31
C MET A 239 -5.33 -0.50 5.83
N PRO A 240 -6.39 -0.74 5.03
CA PRO A 240 -6.23 -0.95 3.61
C PRO A 240 -5.75 0.34 2.94
N MET A 241 -4.88 0.22 1.95
CA MET A 241 -4.52 1.35 1.09
C MET A 241 -5.70 1.80 0.23
N SER A 242 -5.81 3.12 0.02
CA SER A 242 -6.62 3.67 -1.05
C SER A 242 -5.87 3.50 -2.37
N ARG A 243 -6.38 2.66 -3.28
CA ARG A 243 -5.86 2.43 -4.63
C ARG A 243 -7.01 2.48 -5.63
N SER A 244 -6.75 2.97 -6.84
CA SER A 244 -7.79 3.14 -7.85
C SER A 244 -8.33 1.81 -8.40
N ASN A 245 -7.47 0.80 -8.58
CA ASN A 245 -7.80 -0.39 -9.39
C ASN A 245 -7.33 -1.73 -8.80
N VAL A 246 -6.66 -1.76 -7.65
CA VAL A 246 -6.05 -3.01 -7.12
C VAL A 246 -6.26 -3.10 -5.61
N GLU A 247 -6.58 -4.30 -5.12
CA GLU A 247 -6.64 -4.58 -3.68
C GLU A 247 -5.31 -4.26 -2.98
N SER A 248 -5.40 -3.84 -1.73
CA SER A 248 -4.24 -3.59 -0.87
C SER A 248 -3.59 -4.92 -0.49
N PRO A 249 -2.27 -5.12 -0.67
CA PRO A 249 -1.56 -6.24 -0.05
C PRO A 249 -1.79 -6.29 1.46
N ALA A 250 -1.52 -7.47 2.04
CA ALA A 250 -1.58 -7.65 3.48
C ALA A 250 -0.55 -6.77 4.20
N PRO A 251 -0.90 -6.29 5.41
CA PRO A 251 0.01 -5.44 6.17
C PRO A 251 1.13 -6.26 6.79
N VAL A 252 2.30 -5.63 6.97
CA VAL A 252 3.50 -6.24 7.57
C VAL A 252 3.81 -5.55 8.91
N PRO A 253 3.03 -5.80 9.98
CA PRO A 253 3.13 -5.05 11.24
C PRO A 253 4.35 -5.45 12.09
N GLY A 254 5.11 -6.46 11.68
CA GLY A 254 6.14 -7.11 12.51
C GLY A 254 7.20 -6.15 13.05
N LEU A 255 7.59 -5.13 12.30
CA LEU A 255 8.55 -4.12 12.78
C LEU A 255 7.97 -3.29 13.93
N LEU A 256 6.74 -2.77 13.76
CA LEU A 256 6.07 -1.94 14.75
C LEU A 256 5.81 -2.70 16.05
N LEU A 257 5.37 -3.96 15.93
CA LEU A 257 5.14 -4.84 17.07
C LEU A 257 6.45 -5.12 17.84
N ARG A 258 7.57 -5.31 17.14
CA ARG A 258 8.91 -5.44 17.77
C ARG A 258 9.37 -4.15 18.45
N CYS A 259 8.90 -2.99 17.98
CA CYS A 259 9.13 -1.70 18.63
C CYS A 259 8.24 -1.47 19.86
N GLY A 260 7.39 -2.43 20.24
CA GLY A 260 6.57 -2.38 21.45
C GLY A 260 5.17 -1.79 21.25
N GLU A 261 4.72 -1.61 20.00
CA GLU A 261 3.35 -1.17 19.73
C GLU A 261 2.33 -2.23 20.17
N ASP A 262 1.28 -1.80 20.88
CA ASP A 262 0.23 -2.69 21.38
C ASP A 262 -0.93 -2.80 20.38
N PRO A 263 -1.23 -4.01 19.84
CA PRO A 263 -2.35 -4.19 18.91
C PRO A 263 -3.73 -3.91 19.52
N ASN A 264 -3.86 -3.92 20.85
CA ASN A 264 -5.11 -3.66 21.56
C ASN A 264 -5.23 -2.21 22.07
N VAL A 265 -4.27 -1.34 21.77
CA VAL A 265 -4.29 0.04 22.22
C VAL A 265 -5.56 0.74 21.75
N LEU A 266 -6.21 1.45 22.65
CA LEU A 266 -7.39 2.26 22.32
C LEU A 266 -6.94 3.60 21.74
N PRO A 267 -7.71 4.20 20.82
CA PRO A 267 -7.39 5.52 20.28
C PRO A 267 -7.35 6.57 21.38
N ARG A 268 -6.37 7.48 21.31
CA ARG A 268 -6.22 8.60 22.25
C ARG A 268 -7.40 9.55 22.19
N GLN A 269 -7.88 9.84 20.98
CA GLN A 269 -9.08 10.65 20.78
C GLN A 269 -10.30 9.78 20.49
N ARG A 270 -11.29 9.82 21.38
CA ARG A 270 -12.60 9.21 21.13
C ARG A 270 -13.51 10.22 20.44
N GLY A 271 -13.80 10.00 19.16
CA GLY A 271 -14.82 10.78 18.47
C GLY A 271 -16.20 10.59 19.12
N PRO A 272 -17.09 11.60 19.11
CA PRO A 272 -18.40 11.54 19.76
C PRO A 272 -19.32 10.44 19.21
N THR A 273 -19.03 9.94 18.02
CA THR A 273 -19.78 8.89 17.32
C THR A 273 -18.92 7.67 16.98
N SER A 274 -17.62 7.70 17.31
CA SER A 274 -16.68 6.68 16.87
C SER A 274 -16.62 5.56 17.91
N ASP A 275 -16.99 4.35 17.48
CA ASP A 275 -16.69 3.14 18.21
C ASP A 275 -15.17 3.00 18.34
N ALA A 276 -14.65 3.35 19.52
CA ALA A 276 -13.22 3.40 19.84
C ALA A 276 -12.63 1.99 19.80
N ALA A 277 -12.33 1.52 18.59
CA ALA A 277 -11.76 0.21 18.33
C ALA A 277 -10.23 0.30 18.25
N SER A 278 -9.57 -0.75 18.74
CA SER A 278 -8.12 -0.90 18.63
C SER A 278 -7.67 -1.19 17.18
N PRO A 279 -6.37 -1.03 16.84
CA PRO A 279 -5.83 -1.41 15.54
C PRO A 279 -6.18 -2.85 15.15
N TRP A 280 -6.11 -3.77 16.11
CA TRP A 280 -6.50 -5.17 15.94
C TRP A 280 -7.97 -5.33 15.53
N VAL A 281 -8.88 -4.66 16.24
CA VAL A 281 -10.32 -4.76 15.94
C VAL A 281 -10.63 -4.09 14.60
N LEU A 282 -10.01 -2.96 14.28
CA LEU A 282 -10.18 -2.30 12.98
C LEU A 282 -9.64 -3.16 11.83
N PHE A 283 -8.46 -3.77 11.99
CA PHE A 283 -7.92 -4.74 11.06
C PHE A 283 -8.90 -5.88 10.83
N ALA A 284 -9.34 -6.52 11.92
CA ALA A 284 -10.29 -7.61 11.91
C ALA A 284 -11.59 -7.22 11.19
N ARG A 285 -12.18 -6.05 11.49
CA ARG A 285 -13.34 -5.52 10.76
C ARG A 285 -13.04 -5.38 9.27
N SER A 286 -11.92 -4.75 8.91
CA SER A 286 -11.60 -4.46 7.50
C SER A 286 -11.30 -5.73 6.68
N THR A 287 -10.76 -6.77 7.31
CA THR A 287 -10.36 -8.01 6.64
C THR A 287 -11.47 -9.06 6.67
N MET A 288 -12.30 -9.09 7.73
CA MET A 288 -13.31 -10.12 7.94
C MET A 288 -14.76 -9.66 7.80
N SER A 289 -15.07 -8.35 7.71
CA SER A 289 -16.47 -7.91 7.76
C SER A 289 -17.31 -8.51 6.62
N VAL A 290 -18.22 -9.41 7.03
CA VAL A 290 -19.32 -9.97 6.22
C VAL A 290 -20.33 -8.89 5.85
N PHE A 291 -20.38 -7.75 6.55
CA PHE A 291 -21.31 -6.67 6.22
C PHE A 291 -20.99 -5.98 4.88
N ASN A 292 -19.76 -6.13 4.36
CA ASN A 292 -19.46 -5.77 2.96
C ASN A 292 -20.07 -6.76 1.94
N MET A 293 -20.53 -7.94 2.35
CA MET A 293 -21.13 -8.96 1.47
C MET A 293 -22.61 -8.70 1.14
N LEU A 294 -23.30 -7.82 1.88
CA LEU A 294 -24.73 -7.52 1.67
C LEU A 294 -24.98 -6.23 0.87
N SER A 295 -23.94 -5.44 0.57
CA SER A 295 -24.05 -4.12 -0.05
C SER A 295 -23.79 -4.11 -1.58
N GLY A 296 -24.13 -5.21 -2.26
CA GLY A 296 -23.94 -5.37 -3.72
C GLY A 296 -22.69 -6.17 -4.10
N PRO A 297 -22.39 -6.35 -5.39
CA PRO A 297 -21.35 -7.25 -5.91
C PRO A 297 -19.90 -6.76 -5.65
N CYS A 298 -19.67 -6.02 -4.56
CA CYS A 298 -18.34 -5.75 -4.05
C CYS A 298 -17.86 -7.00 -3.31
N MET A 299 -17.10 -7.79 -4.07
CA MET A 299 -16.34 -8.97 -3.69
C MET A 299 -15.89 -8.93 -2.23
N PHE A 300 -16.06 -10.05 -1.51
CA PHE A 300 -15.28 -10.33 -0.29
C PHE A 300 -13.83 -9.85 -0.56
N PRO A 301 -13.13 -9.21 0.39
CA PRO A 301 -11.72 -8.92 0.22
C PRO A 301 -10.94 -10.24 0.36
N VAL A 302 -11.30 -11.25 -0.46
CA VAL A 302 -10.81 -12.63 -0.45
C VAL A 302 -9.30 -12.58 -0.50
N ARG A 303 -8.74 -11.71 -1.35
CA ARG A 303 -7.30 -11.62 -1.49
C ARG A 303 -6.69 -11.06 -0.24
N ARG A 304 -7.17 -9.92 0.29
CA ARG A 304 -6.61 -9.37 1.54
C ARG A 304 -6.69 -10.34 2.72
N TRP A 305 -7.80 -11.08 2.86
CA TRP A 305 -7.94 -12.12 3.86
C TRP A 305 -6.94 -13.26 3.64
N ASN A 306 -6.86 -13.79 2.42
CA ASN A 306 -5.95 -14.88 2.06
C ASN A 306 -4.49 -14.45 2.21
N ASP A 307 -4.14 -13.24 1.81
CA ASP A 307 -2.81 -12.65 1.95
C ASP A 307 -2.47 -12.49 3.44
N ALA A 308 -3.41 -11.99 4.26
CA ALA A 308 -3.19 -11.87 5.70
C ALA A 308 -3.02 -13.22 6.43
N LEU A 309 -3.63 -14.28 5.91
CA LEU A 309 -3.40 -15.65 6.39
C LEU A 309 -2.03 -16.17 5.94
N ARG A 310 -1.73 -16.06 4.64
CA ARG A 310 -0.50 -16.54 4.01
C ARG A 310 0.75 -15.86 4.57
N ASP A 311 0.67 -14.55 4.79
CA ASP A 311 1.75 -13.75 5.34
C ASP A 311 1.83 -13.87 6.88
N GLY A 312 0.93 -14.65 7.48
CA GLY A 312 0.91 -14.90 8.92
C GLY A 312 0.57 -13.66 9.74
N THR A 313 -0.07 -12.64 9.17
CA THR A 313 -0.41 -11.37 9.84
C THR A 313 -1.23 -11.61 11.10
N PHE A 314 -2.25 -12.49 11.05
CA PHE A 314 -3.05 -12.84 12.23
C PHE A 314 -2.19 -13.49 13.31
N GLY A 315 -1.37 -14.48 12.95
CA GLY A 315 -0.46 -15.15 13.87
C GLY A 315 0.54 -14.19 14.50
N CYS A 316 1.07 -13.26 13.71
CA CYS A 316 1.96 -12.20 14.16
C CYS A 316 1.27 -11.27 15.18
N LEU A 317 0.09 -10.71 14.88
CA LEU A 317 -0.61 -9.83 15.82
C LEU A 317 -0.94 -10.56 17.12
N MET A 318 -1.37 -11.83 17.03
CA MET A 318 -1.67 -12.63 18.20
C MET A 318 -0.42 -12.95 19.03
N SER A 319 0.73 -13.27 18.43
CA SER A 319 1.94 -13.52 19.22
C SER A 319 2.38 -12.30 20.04
N TYR A 320 2.02 -11.10 19.59
CA TYR A 320 2.26 -9.81 20.28
C TYR A 320 1.07 -9.32 21.13
N GLY A 321 0.12 -10.19 21.49
CA GLY A 321 -0.88 -9.85 22.49
C GLY A 321 -2.26 -9.49 21.96
N ALA A 322 -2.49 -9.47 20.64
CA ALA A 322 -3.83 -9.16 20.10
C ALA A 322 -4.90 -10.08 20.70
N ASP A 323 -5.94 -9.49 21.28
CA ASP A 323 -6.96 -10.21 22.04
C ASP A 323 -8.07 -10.73 21.09
N PRO A 324 -8.16 -12.05 20.87
CA PRO A 324 -9.15 -12.61 19.96
C PRO A 324 -10.59 -12.51 20.51
N ASN A 325 -10.76 -12.20 21.79
CA ASN A 325 -12.07 -12.03 22.42
C ASN A 325 -12.62 -10.61 22.33
N MET A 326 -11.86 -9.65 21.79
CA MET A 326 -12.38 -8.29 21.59
C MET A 326 -13.63 -8.32 20.70
N PRO A 327 -14.69 -7.60 21.09
CA PRO A 327 -15.91 -7.52 20.30
C PRO A 327 -15.65 -6.74 19.01
N LEU A 328 -16.14 -7.27 17.89
CA LEU A 328 -16.04 -6.58 16.59
C LEU A 328 -16.94 -5.36 16.51
N LEU A 329 -17.91 -5.15 17.39
CA LEU A 329 -18.76 -3.97 17.42
C LEU A 329 -19.06 -3.63 18.88
N ASN A 330 -19.13 -2.35 19.22
CA ASN A 330 -19.54 -1.92 20.56
C ASN A 330 -21.07 -1.99 20.71
N ARG A 331 -21.60 -3.22 20.70
CA ARG A 331 -22.99 -3.53 21.01
C ARG A 331 -23.08 -4.85 21.77
N ARG A 332 -24.06 -4.97 22.64
CA ARG A 332 -24.30 -6.21 23.40
C ARG A 332 -24.55 -7.38 22.44
N GLY A 333 -23.86 -8.50 22.66
CA GLY A 333 -23.96 -9.69 21.80
C GLY A 333 -23.21 -9.59 20.47
N ALA A 334 -22.34 -8.58 20.28
CA ALA A 334 -21.47 -8.54 19.11
C ALA A 334 -20.55 -9.78 19.08
N ARG A 335 -20.32 -10.29 17.86
CA ARG A 335 -19.32 -11.34 17.63
C ARG A 335 -17.93 -10.85 18.05
N THR A 336 -17.13 -11.74 18.60
CA THR A 336 -15.72 -11.46 18.86
C THR A 336 -14.91 -11.65 17.59
N VAL A 337 -13.67 -11.15 17.58
CA VAL A 337 -12.73 -11.42 16.48
C VAL A 337 -12.59 -12.94 16.25
N PHE A 338 -12.54 -13.73 17.33
CA PHE A 338 -12.44 -15.19 17.27
C PHE A 338 -13.67 -15.86 16.66
N SER A 339 -14.85 -15.59 17.20
CA SER A 339 -16.08 -16.26 16.74
C SER A 339 -16.32 -15.97 15.26
N HIS A 340 -16.07 -14.73 14.85
CA HIS A 340 -16.24 -14.31 13.47
C HIS A 340 -15.18 -14.91 12.53
N PHE A 341 -13.93 -15.03 12.99
CA PHE A 341 -12.88 -15.74 12.27
C PHE A 341 -13.28 -17.21 12.03
N LEU A 342 -13.80 -17.90 13.04
CA LEU A 342 -14.28 -19.29 12.90
C LEU A 342 -15.43 -19.39 11.90
N ASP A 343 -16.41 -18.50 11.98
CA ASP A 343 -17.56 -18.51 11.08
C ASP A 343 -17.14 -18.41 9.60
N ILE A 344 -16.21 -17.49 9.29
CA ILE A 344 -15.66 -17.34 7.93
C ILE A 344 -14.88 -18.59 7.53
N SER A 345 -14.08 -19.12 8.45
CA SER A 345 -13.21 -20.25 8.17
C SER A 345 -13.95 -21.56 7.94
N LEU A 346 -15.13 -21.70 8.54
CA LEU A 346 -16.04 -22.82 8.32
C LEU A 346 -17.02 -22.57 7.15
N SER A 347 -17.04 -21.35 6.61
CA SER A 347 -17.91 -21.02 5.49
C SER A 347 -17.39 -21.68 4.20
N LYS A 348 -18.31 -22.19 3.39
CA LYS A 348 -18.01 -22.74 2.05
C LYS A 348 -17.46 -21.69 1.07
N LEU A 349 -17.37 -20.42 1.48
CA LEU A 349 -16.86 -19.31 0.67
C LEU A 349 -15.34 -19.34 0.52
N LEU A 350 -14.63 -19.98 1.45
CA LEU A 350 -13.20 -20.17 1.31
C LEU A 350 -12.95 -21.39 0.44
N GLY A 351 -12.34 -21.18 -0.73
CA GLY A 351 -11.84 -22.29 -1.54
C GLY A 351 -10.80 -23.12 -0.78
N GLU A 352 -10.58 -24.36 -1.21
CA GLU A 352 -9.67 -25.32 -0.56
C GLU A 352 -8.22 -24.81 -0.40
N GLU A 353 -7.83 -23.81 -1.19
CA GLU A 353 -6.46 -23.29 -1.29
C GLU A 353 -5.90 -22.69 0.01
N CYS A 354 -6.73 -22.22 0.94
CA CYS A 354 -6.27 -21.55 2.17
C CYS A 354 -6.42 -22.40 3.45
N PHE A 355 -6.81 -23.68 3.32
CA PHE A 355 -7.10 -24.52 4.48
C PHE A 355 -5.89 -24.76 5.40
N LYS A 356 -4.68 -24.89 4.83
CA LYS A 356 -3.45 -25.11 5.62
C LYS A 356 -3.06 -23.88 6.45
N ASP A 357 -3.09 -22.70 5.84
CA ASP A 357 -2.76 -21.43 6.52
C ASP A 357 -3.77 -21.13 7.64
N TYR A 358 -5.03 -21.51 7.42
CA TYR A 358 -6.05 -21.50 8.45
C TYR A 358 -5.72 -22.40 9.65
N LEU A 359 -5.40 -23.68 9.40
CA LEU A 359 -5.05 -24.61 10.48
C LEU A 359 -3.85 -24.11 11.29
N TRP A 360 -2.86 -23.52 10.62
CA TRP A 360 -1.71 -22.95 11.31
C TRP A 360 -2.09 -21.75 12.19
N THR A 361 -2.97 -20.88 11.69
CA THR A 361 -3.49 -19.74 12.47
C THR A 361 -4.32 -20.21 13.68
N LEU A 362 -5.10 -21.28 13.53
CA LEU A 362 -5.82 -21.91 14.64
C LEU A 362 -4.89 -22.54 15.67
N ASP A 363 -3.85 -23.26 15.22
CA ASP A 363 -2.92 -23.93 16.12
C ASP A 363 -2.15 -22.91 16.98
N ALA A 364 -1.69 -21.82 16.36
CA ALA A 364 -1.11 -20.68 17.08
C ALA A 364 -2.04 -20.12 18.18
N ARG A 365 -3.36 -20.11 17.94
CA ARG A 365 -4.36 -19.71 18.95
C ARG A 365 -4.52 -20.76 20.05
N MET A 366 -4.66 -22.03 19.69
CA MET A 366 -4.88 -23.12 20.64
C MET A 366 -3.69 -23.31 21.57
N LEU A 367 -2.47 -23.15 21.07
CA LEU A 367 -1.25 -23.15 21.87
C LEU A 367 -1.25 -22.04 22.93
N ARG A 368 -1.71 -20.83 22.57
CA ARG A 368 -1.77 -19.71 23.52
C ARG A 368 -2.88 -19.86 24.55
N TRP A 369 -4.04 -20.38 24.16
CA TRP A 369 -5.12 -20.69 25.10
C TRP A 369 -4.68 -21.70 26.16
N ARG A 370 -3.94 -22.74 25.75
CA ARG A 370 -3.34 -23.72 26.67
C ARG A 370 -2.30 -23.11 27.62
N MET A 371 -1.57 -22.07 27.18
CA MET A 371 -0.59 -21.39 28.04
C MET A 371 -1.24 -20.37 28.99
N GLY A 372 -2.30 -19.68 28.56
CA GLY A 372 -3.01 -18.69 29.38
C GLY A 372 -3.78 -19.30 30.56
N THR A 373 -4.28 -20.54 30.42
CA THR A 373 -4.96 -21.26 31.51
C THR A 373 -4.01 -21.74 32.61
N SER A 374 -2.69 -21.71 32.39
CA SER A 374 -1.69 -22.15 33.38
C SER A 374 -1.25 -21.05 34.37
N GLN A 375 -1.64 -19.78 34.18
CA GLN A 375 -1.15 -18.66 35.02
C GLN A 375 -2.21 -17.94 35.87
N GLY A 376 -3.46 -18.39 35.91
CA GLY A 376 -4.43 -17.79 36.83
C GLY A 376 -5.74 -18.57 36.86
N GLY A 377 -6.00 -19.24 37.99
CA GLY A 377 -7.24 -19.95 38.23
C GLY A 377 -8.42 -18.99 38.36
N GLN A 378 -9.09 -18.69 37.24
CA GLN A 378 -10.51 -18.36 37.18
C GLN A 378 -11.04 -18.85 35.82
N GLU A 379 -11.75 -19.98 35.85
CA GLU A 379 -12.46 -20.53 34.70
C GLU A 379 -13.61 -19.61 34.29
N THR A 380 -13.45 -18.85 33.21
CA THR A 380 -14.59 -18.24 32.52
C THR A 380 -15.31 -19.28 31.67
N GLN A 381 -16.53 -19.62 32.10
CA GLN A 381 -17.52 -20.43 31.38
C GLN A 381 -17.89 -19.78 30.03
N CYS A 382 -17.31 -20.24 28.92
CA CYS A 382 -17.70 -19.80 27.58
C CYS A 382 -18.23 -20.92 26.66
N TRP A 383 -18.48 -22.13 27.16
CA TRP A 383 -18.85 -23.28 26.32
C TRP A 383 -20.30 -23.78 26.44
N HIS A 384 -21.24 -23.00 26.99
CA HIS A 384 -22.64 -23.45 27.10
C HIS A 384 -23.54 -23.20 25.88
N TYR A 385 -23.02 -22.73 24.74
CA TYR A 385 -23.81 -22.50 23.53
C TYR A 385 -23.29 -23.24 22.29
N PHE A 386 -23.14 -24.56 22.37
CA PHE A 386 -23.07 -25.41 21.17
C PHE A 386 -23.62 -26.81 21.48
N VAL A 387 -24.95 -26.92 21.52
CA VAL A 387 -25.66 -28.18 21.28
C VAL A 387 -26.67 -27.88 20.17
N PRO A 388 -26.57 -28.51 18.99
CA PRO A 388 -27.55 -28.32 17.93
C PRO A 388 -28.83 -29.08 18.30
N SER A 389 -29.97 -28.41 18.14
CA SER A 389 -31.30 -29.04 18.07
C SER A 389 -31.53 -29.62 16.68
#